data_AF-A0A2V0PIE0-F1
#
_entry.id   AF-A0A2V0PIE0-F1
#
_cell.length_a   1.000
_cell.length_b   1.000
_cell.length_c   1.000
_cell.angle_alpha   90.00
_cell.angle_beta   90.00
_cell.angle_gamma   90.00
#
_symmetry.space_group_name_H-M   'P 1'
#
loop_
_entity.id
_entity.type
_entity.pdbx_description
1 polymer ?
#
loop_
_entity_poly.entity_id
_entity_poly.type
_entity_poly.pdbx_seq_one_letter_code
_entity_poly.pdbx_strand_id
1 'polypeptide(L)'
;MSGTGRAAQQPARPPRFPRTVDEIFDDFCRRRHALQTALTDDADALFDQCDPSRQNVCLYGDRSGAWVVGPPTSALPGDLPEPCLGINFARDGMGRKDWLALVACHSDAWLFSVAFFFAARLDAAGRAALFAALNRQPTLFEIAIGRAAPAPAPEQGRVVGVEEWERRRQQRQQGQAGGGGTTRRAEGSPGGSPGGSGGGSPGSGGGTGVGAPPAPLLPPLPFKQPPASASGAKQPEPSGRPMVDTDIGPTLQGRYTEIFWPDDALWRLAYVARVDAAAKTALVLHWPSAGAEQLDLEVLAREGQMRLLPDCGSGK
;
A
#
# COMPACT_ATOMS: atom_id res chain seq x y z
N MET A 1 47.70 -40.18 -18.86
CA MET A 1 46.96 -39.24 -19.72
C MET A 1 45.47 -39.49 -19.55
N SER A 2 44.76 -38.62 -18.82
CA SER A 2 43.29 -38.53 -18.85
C SER A 2 42.91 -37.23 -18.15
N GLY A 3 42.62 -36.21 -18.96
CA GLY A 3 42.13 -34.93 -18.48
C GLY A 3 40.64 -35.02 -18.15
N THR A 4 40.25 -34.39 -17.05
CA THR A 4 38.85 -34.04 -16.78
C THR A 4 38.77 -32.53 -16.69
N GLY A 5 38.34 -31.93 -17.80
CA GLY A 5 38.03 -30.51 -17.87
C GLY A 5 36.83 -30.23 -16.97
N ARG A 6 37.06 -29.47 -15.90
CA ARG A 6 36.01 -28.90 -15.07
C ARG A 6 35.33 -27.82 -15.90
N ALA A 7 34.12 -28.11 -16.39
CA ALA A 7 33.30 -27.14 -17.11
C ALA A 7 33.11 -25.91 -16.20
N ALA A 8 33.68 -24.78 -16.62
CA ALA A 8 33.43 -23.50 -15.99
C ALA A 8 31.94 -23.20 -16.08
N GLN A 9 31.26 -23.10 -14.94
CA GLN A 9 29.92 -22.54 -14.86
C GLN A 9 29.97 -21.14 -15.47
N GLN A 10 29.29 -20.95 -16.60
CA GLN A 10 29.10 -19.64 -17.20
C GLN A 10 28.41 -18.73 -16.17
N PRO A 11 28.83 -17.47 -16.03
CA PRO A 11 28.13 -16.53 -15.16
C PRO A 11 26.68 -16.40 -15.64
N ALA A 12 25.74 -16.49 -14.71
CA ALA A 12 24.31 -16.36 -14.99
C ALA A 12 24.05 -15.06 -15.76
N ARG A 13 23.37 -15.17 -16.90
CA ARG A 13 22.98 -14.01 -17.72
C ARG A 13 22.22 -13.02 -16.83
N PRO A 14 22.53 -11.71 -16.86
CA PRO A 14 21.82 -10.74 -16.04
C PRO A 14 20.31 -10.79 -16.34
N PRO A 15 19.45 -10.65 -15.31
CA PRO A 15 18.01 -10.73 -15.49
C PRO A 15 17.56 -9.70 -16.53
N ARG A 16 16.85 -10.16 -17.56
CA ARG A 16 16.27 -9.27 -18.56
C ARG A 16 15.05 -8.58 -17.95
N PHE A 17 15.16 -7.28 -17.70
CA PHE A 17 14.01 -6.45 -17.37
C PHE A 17 13.01 -6.41 -18.53
N PRO A 18 11.69 -6.38 -18.25
CA PRO A 18 10.66 -6.24 -19.28
C PRO A 18 10.77 -4.86 -19.97
N ARG A 19 10.52 -4.81 -21.28
CA ARG A 19 10.74 -3.59 -22.10
C ARG A 19 9.55 -3.21 -22.96
N THR A 20 8.61 -4.12 -23.20
CA THR A 20 7.39 -3.84 -23.97
C THR A 20 6.19 -3.69 -23.03
N VAL A 21 5.10 -3.08 -23.53
CA VAL A 21 3.84 -2.97 -22.77
C VAL A 21 3.36 -4.34 -22.29
N ASP A 22 3.40 -5.36 -23.17
CA ASP A 22 2.98 -6.73 -22.86
C ASP A 22 3.88 -7.40 -21.81
N GLU A 23 5.20 -7.25 -21.92
CA GLU A 23 6.13 -7.83 -20.95
C GLU A 23 5.99 -7.19 -19.56
N ILE A 24 5.78 -5.86 -19.51
CA ILE A 24 5.60 -5.13 -18.25
C ILE A 24 4.24 -5.48 -17.63
N PHE A 25 3.19 -5.58 -18.45
CA PHE A 25 1.87 -5.98 -17.99
C PHE A 25 1.84 -7.43 -17.45
N ASP A 26 2.54 -8.36 -18.11
CA ASP A 26 2.68 -9.74 -17.63
C ASP A 26 3.47 -9.82 -16.32
N ASP A 27 4.57 -9.06 -16.18
CA ASP A 27 5.32 -8.96 -14.92
C ASP A 27 4.43 -8.42 -13.78
N PHE A 28 3.68 -7.34 -14.04
CA PHE A 28 2.70 -6.80 -13.09
C PHE A 28 1.67 -7.86 -12.68
N CYS A 29 1.06 -8.56 -13.64
CA CYS A 29 0.03 -9.56 -13.36
C CYS A 29 0.55 -10.70 -12.47
N ARG A 30 1.79 -11.14 -12.68
CA ARG A 30 2.43 -12.19 -11.88
C ARG A 30 2.71 -11.75 -10.45
N ARG A 31 3.32 -10.57 -10.27
CA ARG A 31 3.57 -10.01 -8.93
C ARG A 31 2.27 -9.72 -8.20
N ARG A 32 1.28 -9.16 -8.89
CA ARG A 32 -0.06 -8.92 -8.36
C ARG A 32 -0.71 -10.22 -7.90
N HIS A 33 -0.58 -11.30 -8.67
CA HIS A 33 -1.13 -12.59 -8.26
C HIS A 33 -0.42 -13.13 -7.00
N ALA A 34 0.91 -13.04 -6.90
CA ALA A 34 1.63 -13.42 -5.69
C ALA A 34 1.12 -12.69 -4.44
N LEU A 35 0.95 -11.37 -4.56
CA LEU A 35 0.44 -10.52 -3.48
C LEU A 35 -1.03 -10.81 -3.17
N GLN A 36 -1.84 -11.09 -4.19
CA GLN A 36 -3.22 -11.51 -4.01
C GLN A 36 -3.29 -12.78 -3.18
N THR A 37 -2.51 -13.81 -3.51
CA THR A 37 -2.43 -15.06 -2.74
C THR A 37 -2.00 -14.79 -1.31
N ALA A 38 -1.00 -13.95 -1.08
CA ALA A 38 -0.57 -13.56 0.27
C ALA A 38 -1.71 -12.91 1.09
N LEU A 39 -2.52 -12.06 0.44
CA LEU A 39 -3.59 -11.29 1.07
C LEU A 39 -4.93 -12.04 1.16
N THR A 40 -5.07 -13.15 0.44
CA THR A 40 -6.28 -13.99 0.45
C THR A 40 -5.98 -15.37 1.01
N ASP A 41 -5.41 -16.25 0.20
CA ASP A 41 -5.34 -17.69 0.46
C ASP A 41 -4.36 -17.98 1.61
N ASP A 42 -3.27 -17.21 1.67
CA ASP A 42 -2.21 -17.34 2.68
C ASP A 42 -2.26 -16.22 3.74
N ALA A 43 -3.41 -15.57 3.92
CA ALA A 43 -3.53 -14.41 4.81
C ALA A 43 -3.19 -14.71 6.28
N ASP A 44 -3.38 -15.95 6.74
CA ASP A 44 -2.95 -16.40 8.08
C ASP A 44 -1.42 -16.47 8.16
N ALA A 45 -0.78 -17.12 7.18
CA ALA A 45 0.68 -17.22 7.12
C ALA A 45 1.36 -15.85 6.95
N LEU A 46 0.76 -14.94 6.19
CA LEU A 46 1.21 -13.54 6.09
C LEU A 46 1.12 -12.84 7.46
N PHE A 47 -0.01 -12.99 8.16
CA PHE A 47 -0.22 -12.39 9.47
C PHE A 47 0.79 -12.88 10.51
N ASP A 48 1.07 -14.18 10.53
CA ASP A 48 2.03 -14.81 11.44
C ASP A 48 3.48 -14.35 11.17
N GLN A 49 3.84 -14.18 9.90
CA GLN A 49 5.18 -13.69 9.52
C GLN A 49 5.40 -12.21 9.86
N CYS A 50 4.33 -11.41 9.95
CA CYS A 50 4.35 -9.98 10.23
C CYS A 50 4.33 -9.65 11.74
N ASP A 51 5.18 -10.29 12.53
CA ASP A 51 5.29 -10.03 13.97
C ASP A 51 5.86 -8.61 14.26
N PRO A 52 5.12 -7.74 15.00
CA PRO A 52 5.58 -6.41 15.38
C PRO A 52 6.82 -6.40 16.27
N SER A 53 7.14 -7.51 16.95
CA SER A 53 8.35 -7.63 17.78
C SER A 53 9.62 -7.90 16.97
N ARG A 54 9.47 -8.24 15.68
CA ARG A 54 10.58 -8.40 14.74
C ARG A 54 10.95 -7.05 14.11
N GLN A 55 12.11 -6.99 13.48
CA GLN A 55 12.50 -5.83 12.67
C GLN A 55 11.43 -5.50 11.61
N ASN A 56 11.37 -4.23 11.19
CA ASN A 56 10.42 -3.79 10.17
C ASN A 56 10.57 -4.62 8.88
N VAL A 57 9.46 -5.13 8.38
CA VAL A 57 9.40 -5.94 7.15
C VAL A 57 8.56 -5.28 6.08
N CYS A 58 8.75 -5.71 4.84
CA CYS A 58 7.91 -5.44 3.69
C CYS A 58 7.32 -6.76 3.15
N LEU A 59 6.28 -6.64 2.33
CA LEU A 59 5.73 -7.73 1.54
C LEU A 59 6.17 -7.57 0.08
N TYR A 60 6.73 -8.64 -0.49
CA TYR A 60 7.22 -8.68 -1.87
C TYR A 60 6.41 -9.70 -2.69
N GLY A 61 6.09 -9.32 -3.93
CA GLY A 61 5.58 -10.23 -4.96
C GLY A 61 6.64 -10.50 -6.02
N ASP A 62 6.90 -11.77 -6.31
CA ASP A 62 7.82 -12.19 -7.36
C ASP A 62 7.10 -12.56 -8.66
N ARG A 63 7.83 -12.48 -9.78
CA ARG A 63 7.38 -12.89 -11.12
C ARG A 63 7.11 -14.40 -11.22
N SER A 64 7.62 -15.23 -10.31
CA SER A 64 7.24 -16.65 -10.24
C SER A 64 5.80 -16.86 -9.74
N GLY A 65 5.17 -15.83 -9.17
CA GLY A 65 3.91 -15.95 -8.45
C GLY A 65 4.09 -16.26 -6.96
N ALA A 66 5.33 -16.36 -6.46
CA ALA A 66 5.62 -16.47 -5.04
C ALA A 66 5.66 -15.10 -4.34
N TRP A 67 5.27 -15.06 -3.07
CA TRP A 67 5.40 -13.90 -2.21
C TRP A 67 6.38 -14.15 -1.07
N VAL A 68 6.99 -13.08 -0.55
CA VAL A 68 7.98 -13.16 0.55
C VAL A 68 7.76 -11.99 1.51
N VAL A 69 7.87 -12.25 2.81
CA VAL A 69 7.98 -11.23 3.86
C VAL A 69 9.43 -11.16 4.33
N GLY A 70 9.99 -9.97 4.36
CA GLY A 70 11.37 -9.76 4.81
C GLY A 70 11.72 -8.29 4.94
N PRO A 71 12.89 -7.96 5.51
CA PRO A 71 13.36 -6.58 5.52
C PRO A 71 13.54 -6.00 4.11
N PRO A 72 13.68 -4.67 4.00
CA PRO A 72 14.28 -4.02 2.84
C PRO A 72 15.59 -4.74 2.52
N THR A 73 15.58 -5.49 1.42
CA THR A 73 16.71 -6.32 1.05
C THR A 73 17.51 -5.61 -0.02
N SER A 74 18.84 -5.70 0.03
CA SER A 74 19.72 -5.31 -1.07
C SER A 74 19.60 -6.24 -2.30
N ALA A 75 18.66 -7.18 -2.26
CA ALA A 75 18.44 -8.27 -3.22
C ALA A 75 17.26 -8.05 -4.19
N LEU A 76 16.53 -6.93 -4.11
CA LEU A 76 15.93 -6.41 -5.34
C LEU A 76 17.09 -6.18 -6.32
N PRO A 77 16.96 -6.48 -7.63
CA PRO A 77 17.89 -5.91 -8.60
C PRO A 77 17.98 -4.42 -8.26
N GLY A 78 19.17 -3.92 -7.90
CA GLY A 78 19.37 -2.75 -7.03
C GLY A 78 18.75 -1.41 -7.46
N ASP A 79 17.95 -1.42 -8.52
CA ASP A 79 17.26 -0.27 -9.10
C ASP A 79 15.72 -0.34 -8.96
N LEU A 80 15.11 -1.46 -8.53
CA LEU A 80 13.65 -1.52 -8.41
C LEU A 80 13.12 -0.72 -7.21
N PRO A 81 11.96 -0.05 -7.34
CA PRO A 81 11.29 0.59 -6.21
C PRO A 81 11.07 -0.38 -5.04
N GLU A 82 11.32 0.08 -3.82
CA GLU A 82 11.07 -0.70 -2.61
C GLU A 82 9.58 -0.65 -2.21
N PRO A 83 9.02 -1.78 -1.72
CA PRO A 83 7.67 -1.79 -1.13
C PRO A 83 7.65 -1.10 0.24
N CYS A 84 6.46 -0.84 0.76
CA CYS A 84 6.27 -0.19 2.06
C CYS A 84 6.95 -0.98 3.19
N LEU A 85 7.86 -0.32 3.90
CA LEU A 85 8.51 -0.83 5.10
C LEU A 85 7.62 -0.69 6.32
N GLY A 86 7.66 -1.70 7.19
CA GLY A 86 7.01 -1.66 8.50
C GLY A 86 5.55 -2.10 8.45
N ILE A 87 5.18 -2.96 7.51
CA ILE A 87 3.80 -3.49 7.45
C ILE A 87 3.42 -4.24 8.74
N ASN A 88 4.39 -4.80 9.45
CA ASN A 88 4.20 -5.47 10.73
C ASN A 88 3.90 -4.50 11.88
N PHE A 89 4.32 -3.23 11.80
CA PHE A 89 4.16 -2.27 12.90
C PHE A 89 2.69 -2.02 13.26
N ALA A 90 1.83 -1.91 12.24
CA ALA A 90 0.41 -1.61 12.41
C ALA A 90 -0.47 -2.86 12.66
N ARG A 91 0.10 -4.08 12.61
CA ARG A 91 -0.67 -5.34 12.61
C ARG A 91 -1.59 -5.47 13.82
N ASP A 92 -1.07 -5.22 15.01
CA ASP A 92 -1.80 -5.41 16.27
C ASP A 92 -2.54 -4.13 16.73
N GLY A 93 -2.34 -3.02 16.01
CA GLY A 93 -2.95 -1.72 16.32
C GLY A 93 -4.32 -1.48 15.64
N MET A 94 -4.80 -2.40 14.81
CA MET A 94 -6.08 -2.28 14.10
C MET A 94 -6.74 -3.64 13.86
N GLY A 95 -7.98 -3.63 13.36
CA GLY A 95 -8.68 -4.86 12.99
C GLY A 95 -7.93 -5.61 11.88
N ARG A 96 -7.88 -6.94 11.95
CA ARG A 96 -7.16 -7.79 10.97
C ARG A 96 -7.53 -7.47 9.51
N LYS A 97 -8.81 -7.23 9.24
CA LYS A 97 -9.29 -6.87 7.90
C LYS A 97 -8.80 -5.49 7.46
N ASP A 98 -8.77 -4.52 8.37
CA ASP A 98 -8.27 -3.18 8.09
C ASP A 98 -6.76 -3.19 7.84
N TRP A 99 -6.03 -4.03 8.58
CA TRP A 99 -4.61 -4.26 8.36
C TRP A 99 -4.35 -4.89 6.98
N LEU A 100 -5.06 -5.96 6.62
CA LEU A 100 -4.93 -6.57 5.28
C LEU A 100 -5.27 -5.56 4.17
N ALA A 101 -6.29 -4.72 4.36
CA ALA A 101 -6.66 -3.68 3.42
C ALA A 101 -5.57 -2.59 3.30
N LEU A 102 -4.95 -2.19 4.41
CA LEU A 102 -3.82 -1.26 4.42
C LEU A 102 -2.61 -1.84 3.67
N VAL A 103 -2.25 -3.10 3.94
CA VAL A 103 -1.17 -3.79 3.22
C VAL A 103 -1.49 -3.89 1.73
N ALA A 104 -2.75 -4.14 1.37
CA ALA A 104 -3.20 -4.18 -0.02
C ALA A 104 -3.02 -2.81 -0.72
N CYS A 105 -3.41 -1.69 -0.08
CA CYS A 105 -3.19 -0.34 -0.62
C CYS A 105 -1.71 -0.06 -0.92
N HIS A 106 -0.82 -0.38 0.02
CA HIS A 106 0.62 -0.20 -0.18
C HIS A 106 1.18 -1.11 -1.27
N SER A 107 0.66 -2.34 -1.36
CA SER A 107 1.05 -3.31 -2.38
C SER A 107 0.62 -2.87 -3.79
N ASP A 108 -0.59 -2.32 -3.94
CA ASP A 108 -1.07 -1.73 -5.19
C ASP A 108 -0.15 -0.58 -5.64
N ALA A 109 0.15 0.37 -4.74
CA ALA A 109 1.04 1.48 -5.04
C ALA A 109 2.45 1.01 -5.48
N TRP A 110 3.00 0.01 -4.79
CA TRP A 110 4.28 -0.58 -5.14
C TRP A 110 4.27 -1.24 -6.53
N LEU A 111 3.23 -2.02 -6.86
CA LEU A 111 3.08 -2.64 -8.17
C LEU A 111 3.04 -1.62 -9.32
N PHE A 112 2.31 -0.51 -9.14
CA PHE A 112 2.32 0.60 -10.11
C PHE A 112 3.71 1.23 -10.22
N SER A 113 4.39 1.46 -9.10
CA SER A 113 5.76 2.01 -9.10
C SER A 113 6.73 1.12 -9.89
N VAL A 114 6.72 -0.19 -9.65
CA VAL A 114 7.57 -1.17 -10.37
C VAL A 114 7.23 -1.21 -11.86
N ALA A 115 5.94 -1.23 -12.23
CA ALA A 115 5.52 -1.24 -13.63
C ALA A 115 6.00 0.02 -14.37
N PHE A 116 5.88 1.19 -13.74
CA PHE A 116 6.29 2.46 -14.34
C PHE A 116 7.80 2.71 -14.31
N PHE A 117 8.52 2.08 -13.37
CA PHE A 117 9.97 2.00 -13.42
C PHE A 117 10.45 1.31 -14.71
N PHE A 118 9.85 0.18 -15.08
CA PHE A 118 10.15 -0.48 -16.36
C PHE A 118 9.65 0.32 -17.58
N ALA A 119 8.56 1.07 -17.41
CA ALA A 119 7.99 1.89 -18.47
C ALA A 119 8.80 3.16 -18.81
N ALA A 120 9.90 3.45 -18.10
CA ALA A 120 10.71 4.66 -18.28
C ALA A 120 11.19 4.85 -19.74
N ARG A 121 11.35 3.75 -20.50
CA ARG A 121 11.77 3.77 -21.91
C ARG A 121 10.62 3.72 -22.92
N LEU A 122 9.38 3.57 -22.47
CA LEU A 122 8.20 3.66 -23.34
C LEU A 122 7.94 5.12 -23.71
N ASP A 123 7.36 5.34 -24.89
CA ASP A 123 6.84 6.65 -25.27
C ASP A 123 5.51 6.97 -24.55
N ALA A 124 4.95 8.15 -24.81
CA ALA A 124 3.71 8.58 -24.14
C ALA A 124 2.53 7.63 -24.44
N ALA A 125 2.42 7.14 -25.69
CA ALA A 125 1.37 6.22 -26.09
C ALA A 125 1.51 4.85 -25.39
N GLY A 126 2.72 4.31 -25.30
CA GLY A 126 3.01 3.07 -24.61
C GLY A 126 2.73 3.15 -23.10
N ARG A 127 3.09 4.27 -22.44
CA ARG A 127 2.74 4.49 -21.03
C ARG A 127 1.23 4.61 -20.81
N ALA A 128 0.51 5.28 -21.70
CA ALA A 128 -0.94 5.39 -21.62
C ALA A 128 -1.63 4.02 -21.82
N ALA A 129 -1.18 3.24 -22.81
CA ALA A 129 -1.67 1.88 -23.07
C ALA A 129 -1.41 0.95 -21.88
N LEU A 130 -0.21 1.01 -21.29
CA LEU A 130 0.14 0.26 -20.09
C LEU A 130 -0.80 0.63 -18.93
N PHE A 131 -0.97 1.92 -18.61
CA PHE A 131 -1.87 2.35 -17.55
C PHE A 131 -3.29 1.82 -17.74
N ALA A 132 -3.82 1.92 -18.97
CA ALA A 132 -5.15 1.42 -19.30
C ALA A 132 -5.26 -0.10 -19.12
N ALA A 133 -4.20 -0.87 -19.38
CA ALA A 133 -4.17 -2.31 -19.14
C ALA A 133 -4.12 -2.64 -17.63
N LEU A 134 -3.26 -1.96 -16.86
CA LEU A 134 -3.14 -2.13 -15.41
C LEU A 134 -4.46 -1.81 -14.70
N ASN A 135 -5.08 -0.67 -15.02
CA ASN A 135 -6.30 -0.18 -14.41
C ASN A 135 -7.56 -1.00 -14.77
N ARG A 136 -7.43 -2.00 -15.65
CA ARG A 136 -8.48 -2.96 -15.98
C ARG A 136 -8.49 -4.20 -15.08
N GLN A 137 -7.47 -4.37 -14.22
CA GLN A 137 -7.54 -5.32 -13.10
C GLN A 137 -8.25 -4.67 -11.92
N PRO A 138 -8.99 -5.44 -11.12
CA PRO A 138 -9.28 -5.02 -9.76
C PRO A 138 -7.98 -4.76 -8.99
N THR A 139 -7.99 -3.78 -8.10
CA THR A 139 -6.92 -3.57 -7.13
C THR A 139 -6.89 -4.69 -6.10
N LEU A 140 -5.74 -4.90 -5.46
CA LEU A 140 -5.65 -5.79 -4.30
C LEU A 140 -6.53 -5.28 -3.16
N PHE A 141 -6.62 -3.96 -2.99
CA PHE A 141 -7.52 -3.35 -2.01
C PHE A 141 -8.98 -3.73 -2.25
N GLU A 142 -9.50 -3.57 -3.48
CA GLU A 142 -10.87 -3.97 -3.83
C GLU A 142 -11.14 -5.44 -3.53
N ILE A 143 -10.16 -6.32 -3.71
CA ILE A 143 -10.26 -7.73 -3.34
C ILE A 143 -10.28 -7.90 -1.82
N ALA A 144 -9.35 -7.26 -1.10
CA ALA A 144 -9.22 -7.36 0.35
C ALA A 144 -10.50 -6.90 1.09
N ILE A 145 -11.20 -5.89 0.56
CA ILE A 145 -12.47 -5.40 1.12
C ILE A 145 -13.71 -6.08 0.50
N GLY A 146 -13.53 -7.08 -0.37
CA GLY A 146 -14.62 -7.86 -0.96
C GLY A 146 -15.47 -7.13 -2.01
N ARG A 147 -14.96 -6.04 -2.60
CA ARG A 147 -15.60 -5.33 -3.72
C ARG A 147 -15.27 -5.93 -5.09
N ALA A 148 -14.28 -6.81 -5.16
CA ALA A 148 -13.93 -7.55 -6.37
C ALA A 148 -13.54 -9.00 -6.07
N ALA A 149 -13.75 -9.88 -7.05
CA ALA A 149 -13.32 -11.27 -6.96
C ALA A 149 -11.80 -11.41 -7.26
N PRO A 150 -11.11 -12.35 -6.60
CA PRO A 150 -9.72 -12.69 -6.93
C PRO A 150 -9.55 -13.06 -8.41
N ALA A 151 -8.46 -12.62 -9.02
CA ALA A 151 -8.10 -13.00 -10.37
C ALA A 151 -7.49 -14.42 -10.39
N PRO A 152 -7.72 -15.22 -11.45
CA PRO A 152 -7.09 -16.53 -11.58
C PRO A 152 -5.57 -16.39 -11.76
N ALA A 153 -4.85 -17.47 -11.42
CA ALA A 153 -3.40 -17.53 -11.59
C ALA A 153 -2.96 -17.31 -13.05
N PRO A 154 -1.88 -16.55 -13.28
CA PRO A 154 -1.32 -16.37 -14.62
C PRO A 154 -0.67 -17.67 -15.12
N GLU A 155 -0.73 -17.89 -16.43
CA GLU A 155 -0.12 -19.04 -17.08
C GLU A 155 1.41 -18.99 -16.95
N GLN A 156 2.05 -20.12 -16.59
CA GLN A 156 3.50 -20.19 -16.43
C GLN A 156 4.20 -20.43 -17.78
N GLY A 157 5.43 -19.93 -17.91
CA GLY A 157 6.32 -20.26 -19.04
C GLY A 157 6.14 -19.44 -20.32
N ARG A 158 5.15 -18.53 -20.40
CA ARG A 158 4.98 -17.62 -21.55
C ARG A 158 4.40 -16.28 -21.12
N VAL A 159 4.86 -15.19 -21.76
CA VAL A 159 4.28 -13.84 -21.63
C VAL A 159 2.88 -13.82 -22.23
N VAL A 160 1.89 -13.39 -21.44
CA VAL A 160 0.53 -13.15 -21.92
C VAL A 160 0.36 -11.64 -22.15
N GLY A 161 0.24 -11.25 -23.42
CA GLY A 161 0.04 -9.85 -23.79
C GLY A 161 -1.34 -9.31 -23.40
N VAL A 162 -1.49 -7.99 -23.47
CA VAL A 162 -2.69 -7.26 -23.03
C VAL A 162 -3.94 -7.73 -23.78
N GLU A 163 -3.88 -7.81 -25.11
CA GLU A 163 -5.03 -8.22 -25.93
C GLU A 163 -5.49 -9.66 -25.63
N GLU A 164 -4.52 -10.58 -25.49
CA GLU A 164 -4.81 -11.97 -25.17
C GLU A 164 -5.43 -12.08 -23.77
N TRP A 165 -4.89 -11.35 -22.80
CA TRP A 165 -5.44 -11.28 -21.45
C TRP A 165 -6.88 -10.73 -21.44
N GLU A 166 -7.15 -9.65 -22.18
CA GLU A 166 -8.47 -9.03 -22.27
C GLU A 166 -9.51 -9.99 -22.86
N ARG A 167 -9.15 -10.66 -23.97
CA ARG A 167 -10.01 -11.67 -24.60
C ARG A 167 -10.38 -12.79 -23.62
N ARG A 168 -9.39 -13.32 -22.88
CA ARG A 168 -9.60 -14.36 -21.86
C ARG A 168 -10.52 -13.86 -20.74
N ARG A 169 -10.38 -12.60 -20.32
CA ARG A 169 -11.23 -11.98 -19.29
C ARG A 169 -12.69 -11.83 -19.75
N GLN A 170 -12.92 -11.38 -20.98
CA GLN A 170 -14.26 -11.25 -21.56
C GLN A 170 -14.97 -12.61 -21.70
N GLN A 171 -14.25 -13.64 -22.15
CA GLN A 171 -14.78 -15.01 -22.24
C GLN A 171 -15.24 -15.55 -20.88
N ARG A 172 -14.48 -15.29 -19.81
CA ARG A 172 -14.88 -15.69 -18.45
C ARG A 172 -16.16 -14.98 -18.00
N GLN A 173 -16.28 -13.68 -18.25
CA GLN A 173 -17.48 -12.91 -17.87
C GLN A 173 -18.73 -13.40 -18.62
N GLN A 174 -18.60 -13.77 -19.91
CA GLN A 174 -19.70 -14.32 -20.70
C GLN A 174 -20.09 -15.74 -20.26
N GLY A 175 -19.11 -16.60 -19.93
CA GLY A 175 -19.37 -17.94 -19.41
C GLY A 175 -20.06 -17.95 -18.04
N GLN A 176 -19.81 -16.95 -17.20
CA GLN A 176 -20.42 -16.83 -15.88
C GLN A 176 -21.87 -16.32 -15.93
N ALA A 177 -22.23 -15.54 -16.96
CA ALA A 177 -23.60 -15.09 -17.19
C ALA A 177 -24.52 -16.18 -17.78
N GLY A 178 -23.96 -17.22 -18.42
CA GLY A 178 -24.71 -18.33 -19.02
C GLY A 178 -24.96 -19.54 -18.12
N GLY A 179 -24.36 -19.59 -16.92
CA GLY A 179 -24.31 -20.78 -16.04
C GLY A 179 -25.28 -20.81 -14.86
N GLY A 180 -26.29 -19.93 -14.80
CA GLY A 180 -27.24 -19.84 -13.70
C GLY A 180 -28.30 -20.95 -13.69
N GLY A 181 -27.89 -22.21 -13.50
CA GLY A 181 -28.78 -23.37 -13.40
C GLY A 181 -28.51 -24.19 -12.13
N THR A 182 -29.37 -23.99 -11.12
CA THR A 182 -29.60 -24.78 -9.90
C THR A 182 -28.86 -26.11 -9.72
N THR A 183 -28.20 -26.28 -8.58
CA THR A 183 -28.29 -27.53 -7.79
C THR A 183 -28.03 -27.25 -6.30
N ARG A 184 -29.07 -27.48 -5.48
CA ARG A 184 -28.98 -27.69 -4.04
C ARG A 184 -28.51 -29.12 -3.76
N ARG A 185 -27.63 -29.30 -2.77
CA ARG A 185 -27.59 -30.45 -1.84
C ARG A 185 -26.58 -30.09 -0.74
N ALA A 186 -26.99 -29.94 0.51
CA ALA A 186 -27.43 -30.94 1.49
C ALA A 186 -26.27 -31.32 2.43
N GLU A 187 -26.61 -31.30 3.71
CA GLU A 187 -25.80 -31.37 4.92
C GLU A 187 -24.98 -32.65 5.08
N GLY A 188 -23.94 -32.57 5.91
CA GLY A 188 -23.22 -33.73 6.45
C GLY A 188 -21.97 -33.36 7.26
N SER A 189 -22.13 -33.07 8.56
CA SER A 189 -21.14 -33.38 9.62
C SER A 189 -21.05 -34.91 9.80
N PRO A 190 -20.00 -35.53 10.39
CA PRO A 190 -19.25 -35.18 11.63
C PRO A 190 -17.72 -35.32 11.44
N GLY A 191 -16.76 -35.14 12.36
CA GLY A 191 -16.63 -34.98 13.82
C GLY A 191 -15.19 -35.39 14.19
N GLY A 192 -14.63 -34.88 15.30
CA GLY A 192 -13.44 -35.46 15.96
C GLY A 192 -12.12 -34.68 15.91
N SER A 193 -11.79 -34.01 17.01
CA SER A 193 -10.40 -33.75 17.47
C SER A 193 -9.92 -34.96 18.32
N PRO A 194 -8.75 -34.98 19.03
CA PRO A 194 -7.66 -33.99 19.16
C PRO A 194 -6.23 -34.59 19.22
N GLY A 195 -5.21 -33.72 19.34
CA GLY A 195 -4.01 -34.01 20.13
C GLY A 195 -2.67 -33.73 19.44
N GLY A 196 -1.78 -32.99 20.12
CA GLY A 196 -0.38 -32.89 19.71
C GLY A 196 0.35 -31.65 20.22
N SER A 197 0.77 -31.69 21.47
CA SER A 197 1.53 -30.69 22.25
C SER A 197 3.03 -30.60 21.93
N GLY A 198 3.63 -29.43 22.23
CA GLY A 198 5.05 -29.22 22.53
C GLY A 198 5.72 -28.23 21.57
N GLY A 199 6.41 -27.17 21.96
CA GLY A 199 7.02 -26.77 23.23
C GLY A 199 8.43 -26.23 22.94
N GLY A 200 8.80 -25.06 23.48
CA GLY A 200 10.22 -24.69 23.67
C GLY A 200 10.74 -23.42 22.98
N SER A 201 10.88 -22.38 23.80
CA SER A 201 11.56 -21.07 23.69
C SER A 201 13.08 -21.09 23.31
N PRO A 202 13.87 -20.02 23.52
CA PRO A 202 14.01 -18.83 22.65
C PRO A 202 15.48 -18.57 22.23
N GLY A 203 15.70 -17.71 21.23
CA GLY A 203 17.05 -17.34 20.78
C GLY A 203 17.22 -15.84 20.59
N SER A 204 17.77 -15.20 21.62
CA SER A 204 18.21 -13.80 21.69
C SER A 204 19.32 -13.48 20.67
N GLY A 205 19.28 -12.30 20.06
CA GLY A 205 20.43 -11.75 19.32
C GLY A 205 20.15 -10.36 18.77
N GLY A 206 20.44 -9.34 19.58
CA GLY A 206 20.32 -7.94 19.21
C GLY A 206 21.34 -7.47 18.17
N GLY A 207 20.94 -6.49 17.38
CA GLY A 207 21.80 -5.78 16.42
C GLY A 207 21.12 -4.50 15.97
N THR A 208 21.40 -3.40 16.67
CA THR A 208 20.89 -2.06 16.41
C THR A 208 21.50 -1.49 15.13
N GLY A 209 20.68 -1.34 14.08
CA GLY A 209 20.98 -0.54 12.90
C GLY A 209 19.92 0.55 12.75
N VAL A 210 20.32 1.80 12.88
CA VAL A 210 19.44 2.98 12.87
C VAL A 210 18.90 3.18 11.45
N GLY A 211 17.73 2.63 11.16
CA GLY A 211 16.97 2.89 9.93
C GLY A 211 16.25 4.23 10.01
N ALA A 212 16.19 4.96 8.89
CA ALA A 212 15.43 6.20 8.76
C ALA A 212 13.98 5.99 9.27
N PRO A 213 13.40 7.00 9.96
CA PRO A 213 12.09 6.83 10.58
C PRO A 213 11.03 6.52 9.50
N PRO A 214 10.10 5.59 9.78
CA PRO A 214 8.98 5.32 8.87
C PRO A 214 8.21 6.61 8.59
N ALA A 215 7.70 6.75 7.36
CA ALA A 215 6.84 7.86 6.99
C ALA A 215 5.66 7.94 7.99
N PRO A 216 5.36 9.13 8.54
CA PRO A 216 4.38 9.24 9.60
C PRO A 216 2.99 8.88 9.07
N LEU A 217 2.38 7.85 9.66
CA LEU A 217 0.99 7.49 9.38
C LEU A 217 0.06 8.59 9.90
N LEU A 218 -0.91 8.99 9.10
CA LEU A 218 -1.98 9.90 9.52
C LEU A 218 -2.84 9.23 10.61
N PRO A 219 -3.11 9.90 11.74
CA PRO A 219 -4.03 9.36 12.74
C PRO A 219 -5.45 9.22 12.20
N PRO A 220 -6.30 8.37 12.79
CA PRO A 220 -7.70 8.28 12.39
C PRO A 220 -8.39 9.65 12.50
N LEU A 221 -9.28 9.95 11.55
CA LEU A 221 -10.07 11.18 11.60
C LEU A 221 -10.96 11.17 12.85
N PRO A 222 -10.96 12.24 13.65
CA PRO A 222 -11.80 12.30 14.84
C PRO A 222 -13.29 12.56 14.49
N PHE A 223 -13.58 12.93 13.24
CA PHE A 223 -14.91 13.30 12.75
C PHE A 223 -15.75 12.08 12.33
N LYS A 224 -17.04 12.06 12.69
CA LYS A 224 -17.99 11.03 12.19
C LYS A 224 -18.10 11.03 10.66
N GLN A 225 -17.96 12.20 10.05
CA GLN A 225 -17.88 12.40 8.60
C GLN A 225 -16.71 13.36 8.34
N PRO A 226 -15.84 13.06 7.36
CA PRO A 226 -14.75 13.98 7.00
C PRO A 226 -15.32 15.33 6.53
N PRO A 227 -14.65 16.45 6.86
CA PRO A 227 -15.02 17.77 6.33
C PRO A 227 -14.84 17.82 4.81
N ALA A 228 -15.49 18.80 4.16
CA ALA A 228 -15.40 18.95 2.70
C ALA A 228 -13.94 19.13 2.22
N SER A 229 -13.11 19.79 3.04
CA SER A 229 -11.67 19.98 2.80
C SER A 229 -10.87 18.68 2.73
N ALA A 230 -11.39 17.55 3.22
CA ALA A 230 -10.76 16.24 3.03
C ALA A 230 -10.64 15.83 1.55
N SER A 231 -11.46 16.43 0.68
CA SER A 231 -11.39 16.27 -0.79
C SER A 231 -11.02 17.57 -1.52
N GLY A 232 -10.62 18.62 -0.78
CA GLY A 232 -10.42 19.97 -1.29
C GLY A 232 -11.74 20.76 -1.41
N ALA A 233 -11.82 21.91 -0.75
CA ALA A 233 -13.01 22.74 -0.71
C ALA A 233 -12.71 24.19 -1.10
N LYS A 234 -13.65 24.86 -1.78
CA LYS A 234 -13.51 26.29 -2.10
C LYS A 234 -13.68 27.20 -0.88
N GLN A 235 -14.38 26.71 0.14
CA GLN A 235 -14.61 27.41 1.40
C GLN A 235 -14.22 26.47 2.54
N PRO A 236 -13.70 27.02 3.65
CA PRO A 236 -13.40 26.21 4.82
C PRO A 236 -14.67 25.75 5.52
N GLU A 237 -14.53 24.77 6.42
CA GLU A 237 -15.61 24.34 7.29
C GLU A 237 -16.16 25.51 8.12
N PRO A 238 -17.49 25.75 8.11
CA PRO A 238 -18.11 26.80 8.90
C PRO A 238 -17.90 26.65 10.41
N SER A 239 -17.70 25.40 10.87
CA SER A 239 -17.48 25.08 12.28
C SER A 239 -16.05 25.36 12.76
N GLY A 240 -15.09 25.50 11.83
CA GLY A 240 -13.71 25.85 12.16
C GLY A 240 -13.57 27.34 12.45
N ARG A 241 -12.55 27.72 13.22
CA ARG A 241 -12.18 29.12 13.45
C ARG A 241 -10.78 29.42 12.89
N PRO A 242 -10.47 30.66 12.46
CA PRO A 242 -9.10 31.03 12.11
C PRO A 242 -8.13 30.74 13.27
N MET A 243 -6.94 30.25 12.92
CA MET A 243 -5.81 30.18 13.83
C MET A 243 -5.29 31.59 14.08
N VAL A 244 -4.96 31.90 15.32
CA VAL A 244 -4.33 33.17 15.73
C VAL A 244 -3.01 32.91 16.42
N ASP A 245 -2.16 33.94 16.57
CA ASP A 245 -0.83 33.82 17.18
C ASP A 245 -0.83 33.13 18.55
N THR A 246 -1.87 33.33 19.37
CA THR A 246 -1.99 32.71 20.69
C THR A 246 -2.23 31.20 20.65
N ASP A 247 -2.61 30.65 19.49
CA ASP A 247 -2.78 29.22 19.27
C ASP A 247 -1.46 28.51 18.94
N ILE A 248 -0.41 29.26 18.58
CA ILE A 248 0.90 28.72 18.21
C ILE A 248 1.60 28.21 19.47
N GLY A 249 1.42 26.94 19.74
CA GLY A 249 1.97 26.30 20.94
C GLY A 249 1.74 24.79 20.95
N PRO A 250 2.13 24.12 22.05
CA PRO A 250 2.07 22.66 22.16
C PRO A 250 0.66 22.07 21.94
N THR A 251 -0.39 22.84 22.23
CA THR A 251 -1.79 22.43 22.04
C THR A 251 -2.20 22.29 20.58
N LEU A 252 -1.44 22.89 19.64
CA LEU A 252 -1.70 22.77 18.21
C LEU A 252 -1.23 21.41 17.65
N GLN A 253 -0.22 20.81 18.28
CA GLN A 253 0.30 19.51 17.85
C GLN A 253 -0.74 18.41 18.08
N GLY A 254 -0.88 17.52 17.10
CA GLY A 254 -1.81 16.41 17.15
C GLY A 254 -3.24 16.74 16.71
N ARG A 255 -3.47 17.94 16.14
CA ARG A 255 -4.80 18.37 15.70
C ARG A 255 -4.95 18.28 14.19
N TYR A 256 -6.17 17.94 13.76
CA TYR A 256 -6.61 18.14 12.39
C TYR A 256 -7.05 19.60 12.18
N THR A 257 -6.61 20.18 11.07
CA THR A 257 -6.80 21.58 10.72
C THR A 257 -7.09 21.70 9.23
N GLU A 258 -7.66 22.82 8.82
CA GLU A 258 -7.77 23.16 7.41
C GLU A 258 -6.75 24.23 7.07
N ILE A 259 -6.00 24.03 6.00
CA ILE A 259 -5.09 25.05 5.48
C ILE A 259 -5.56 25.44 4.08
N PHE A 260 -5.24 26.65 3.64
CA PHE A 260 -5.53 27.12 2.29
C PHE A 260 -4.26 27.00 1.44
N TRP A 261 -4.36 26.30 0.30
CA TRP A 261 -3.27 26.19 -0.66
C TRP A 261 -3.48 27.14 -1.83
N PRO A 262 -2.58 28.12 -2.05
CA PRO A 262 -2.73 29.10 -3.13
C PRO A 262 -2.66 28.50 -4.54
N ASP A 263 -1.92 27.40 -4.72
CA ASP A 263 -1.65 26.78 -6.03
C ASP A 263 -2.93 26.30 -6.74
N ASP A 264 -3.87 25.75 -5.97
CA ASP A 264 -5.16 25.26 -6.47
C ASP A 264 -6.35 26.06 -5.92
N ALA A 265 -6.10 27.04 -5.05
CA ALA A 265 -7.09 27.85 -4.37
C ALA A 265 -8.12 27.02 -3.58
N LEU A 266 -7.66 25.93 -2.94
CA LEU A 266 -8.50 25.05 -2.13
C LEU A 266 -8.08 25.03 -0.66
N TRP A 267 -9.08 24.91 0.20
CA TRP A 267 -8.94 24.49 1.58
C TRP A 267 -8.79 22.98 1.63
N ARG A 268 -7.72 22.49 2.28
CA ARG A 268 -7.48 21.04 2.44
C ARG A 268 -7.30 20.67 3.90
N LEU A 269 -7.67 19.44 4.20
CA LEU A 269 -7.48 18.87 5.54
C LEU A 269 -6.01 18.48 5.73
N ALA A 270 -5.44 18.87 6.86
CA ALA A 270 -4.08 18.52 7.25
C ALA A 270 -3.99 18.19 8.73
N TYR A 271 -3.04 17.33 9.08
CA TYR A 271 -2.73 16.95 10.44
C TYR A 271 -1.43 17.62 10.89
N VAL A 272 -1.46 18.31 12.03
CA VAL A 272 -0.27 18.94 12.62
C VAL A 272 0.54 17.88 13.38
N ALA A 273 1.55 17.29 12.73
CA ALA A 273 2.33 16.21 13.33
C ALA A 273 3.32 16.70 14.41
N ARG A 274 3.94 17.86 14.19
CA ARG A 274 4.91 18.43 15.12
C ARG A 274 4.85 19.95 15.08
N VAL A 275 5.01 20.58 16.23
CA VAL A 275 5.10 22.04 16.36
C VAL A 275 6.44 22.40 17.00
N ASP A 276 7.15 23.35 16.39
CA ASP A 276 8.25 24.08 17.03
C ASP A 276 7.73 25.47 17.38
N ALA A 277 7.34 25.67 18.63
CA ALA A 277 6.77 26.93 19.10
C ALA A 277 7.81 28.08 19.15
N ALA A 278 9.10 27.75 19.27
CA ALA A 278 10.16 28.75 19.29
C ALA A 278 10.47 29.26 17.87
N ALA A 279 10.57 28.34 16.91
CA ALA A 279 10.73 28.67 15.50
C ALA A 279 9.41 29.07 14.82
N LYS A 280 8.27 28.90 15.50
CA LYS A 280 6.91 29.08 14.97
C LYS A 280 6.68 28.37 13.64
N THR A 281 7.17 27.13 13.56
CA THR A 281 6.93 26.26 12.40
C THR A 281 6.21 24.99 12.82
N ALA A 282 5.51 24.37 11.86
CA ALA A 282 4.92 23.05 12.05
C ALA A 282 5.29 22.10 10.92
N LEU A 283 5.49 20.83 11.25
CA LEU A 283 5.45 19.75 10.28
C LEU A 283 3.98 19.32 10.14
N VAL A 284 3.39 19.54 8.97
CA VAL A 284 2.02 19.14 8.65
C VAL A 284 2.02 17.94 7.70
N LEU A 285 1.03 17.07 7.86
CA LEU A 285 0.78 15.95 6.96
C LEU A 285 -0.50 16.19 6.18
N HIS A 286 -0.39 16.15 4.86
CA HIS A 286 -1.51 16.33 3.94
C HIS A 286 -2.46 15.13 3.99
N TRP A 287 -3.76 15.36 4.17
CA TRP A 287 -4.75 14.30 4.02
C TRP A 287 -5.17 14.13 2.54
N PRO A 288 -5.30 12.90 2.01
CA PRO A 288 -5.02 11.60 2.62
C PRO A 288 -3.60 11.07 2.34
N SER A 289 -2.77 11.82 1.61
CA SER A 289 -1.48 11.33 1.06
C SER A 289 -0.38 11.14 2.10
N ALA A 290 -0.53 11.70 3.30
CA ALA A 290 0.47 11.80 4.34
C ALA A 290 1.79 12.46 3.90
N GLY A 291 1.77 13.22 2.79
CA GLY A 291 2.90 14.04 2.37
C GLY A 291 3.23 15.04 3.49
N ALA A 292 4.51 15.15 3.86
CA ALA A 292 4.93 16.02 4.93
C ALA A 292 5.48 17.34 4.40
N GLU A 293 5.08 18.45 5.00
CA GLU A 293 5.54 19.79 4.64
C GLU A 293 5.80 20.60 5.91
N GLN A 294 6.88 21.37 5.93
CA GLN A 294 7.15 22.30 7.02
C GLN A 294 6.57 23.67 6.66
N LEU A 295 5.68 24.19 7.50
CA LEU A 295 4.99 25.46 7.28
C LEU A 295 5.32 26.48 8.37
N ASP A 296 5.29 27.75 7.98
CA ASP A 296 5.42 28.91 8.88
C ASP A 296 4.05 29.26 9.50
N LEU A 297 3.94 29.11 10.82
CA LEU A 297 2.68 29.30 11.53
C LEU A 297 2.32 30.79 11.68
N GLU A 298 3.29 31.70 11.73
CA GLU A 298 3.00 33.14 11.80
C GLU A 298 2.37 33.63 10.51
N VAL A 299 2.91 33.20 9.37
CA VAL A 299 2.36 33.57 8.05
C VAL A 299 0.94 33.03 7.91
N LEU A 300 0.72 31.75 8.24
CA LEU A 300 -0.60 31.13 8.17
C LEU A 300 -1.63 31.80 9.09
N ALA A 301 -1.24 32.19 10.30
CA ALA A 301 -2.12 32.91 11.22
C ALA A 301 -2.43 34.33 10.72
N ARG A 302 -1.41 35.08 10.29
CA ARG A 302 -1.53 36.46 9.80
C ARG A 302 -2.39 36.55 8.54
N GLU A 303 -2.25 35.58 7.63
CA GLU A 303 -3.01 35.54 6.37
C GLU A 303 -4.36 34.84 6.53
N GLY A 304 -4.66 34.29 7.70
CA GLY A 304 -5.89 33.55 7.95
C GLY A 304 -6.02 32.30 7.08
N GLN A 305 -4.89 31.72 6.67
CA GLN A 305 -4.81 30.55 5.77
C GLN A 305 -4.82 29.23 6.53
N MET A 306 -4.95 29.24 7.85
CA MET A 306 -5.12 28.04 8.66
C MET A 306 -6.30 28.20 9.60
N ARG A 307 -7.12 27.16 9.69
CA ARG A 307 -8.30 27.10 10.56
C ARG A 307 -8.25 25.88 11.45
N LEU A 308 -8.59 26.10 12.70
CA LEU A 308 -8.68 25.09 13.73
C LEU A 308 -10.09 24.51 13.72
N LEU A 309 -10.18 23.22 13.43
CA LEU A 309 -11.42 22.47 13.53
C LEU A 309 -11.78 22.25 15.02
N PRO A 310 -13.07 22.11 15.35
CA PRO A 310 -13.49 21.82 16.72
C PRO A 310 -12.98 20.44 17.17
N ASP A 311 -12.58 20.33 18.43
CA ASP A 311 -12.19 19.04 19.00
C ASP A 311 -13.42 18.13 19.09
N CYS A 312 -13.34 16.93 18.51
CA CYS A 312 -14.42 15.95 18.60
C CYS A 312 -14.56 15.48 20.06
N GLY A 313 -15.50 16.12 20.76
CA GLY A 313 -15.75 15.94 22.19
C GLY A 313 -16.51 17.10 22.83
N SER A 314 -16.69 18.23 22.13
CA SER A 314 -17.46 19.38 22.61
C SER A 314 -18.79 19.55 21.85
N GLY A 315 -19.59 18.48 21.80
CA GLY A 315 -20.99 18.53 21.36
C GLY A 315 -21.86 17.94 22.46
N LYS A 316 -22.69 18.79 23.07
CA LYS A 316 -23.79 18.39 23.96
C LYS A 316 -24.78 17.47 23.25
#